data_AF-A0A7S3BR15-F1
#
_entry.id   AF-A0A7S3BR15-F1
#
_cell.length_a   1.000
_cell.length_b   1.000
_cell.length_c   1.000
_cell.angle_alpha   90.00
_cell.angle_beta   90.00
_cell.angle_gamma   90.00
#
_symmetry.space_group_name_H-M   'P 1'
#
loop_
_entity.id
_entity.type
_entity.pdbx_description
1 polymer ?
#
loop_
_entity_poly.entity_id
_entity_poly.type
_entity_poly.pdbx_seq_one_letter_code
_entity_poly.pdbx_strand_id
1 'polypeptide(L)'
;KQERIRLLINYGQHGRELVTSEALLALLERLERLCGDGVSAEAVPEHLRDVTFKLIPLENVNGRRKVEKGDLCERKNGRGVDTNRNFKVHWGFKEKDYDPAEEFPGAEPLSEPEAWLIDAMARRWRPHAWVNVHSGMEAMFVPYDHRATITTTSVGTAMPPVLKELNRRHCRGKCAVGSGGKEVGYLAHGTASDHMFEELGVPFSTTWEIYGDLRARNDDCFRMFNPLTREMLDDFATRWADMVLSLTELFPREWARIYREDGDSAAARSAAQRATAAVHTGGIGGIGGGSAVAHGGGTSSGGTSDDAVAKMVGSIASGDRPQLTINGNGGGTHQSSTFPHFAHKAHSSQQQYSHQAAAAPGWVANAANMMGSVEGDLADVRNTVAGGYGEAVHKYGEDSVLAGVFAGIVGGVFLFFCLVVVCLSGRVPLPFVSRNR
;
A
#
# COMPACT_ATOMS: atom_id res chain seq x y z
N LYS A 1 -13.88 13.15 26.35
CA LYS A 1 -14.63 12.45 25.30
C LYS A 1 -13.80 11.25 24.87
N GLN A 2 -14.39 10.06 24.81
CA GLN A 2 -13.72 8.89 24.26
C GLN A 2 -13.42 9.14 22.78
N GLU A 3 -12.24 8.74 22.32
CA GLU A 3 -11.85 8.89 20.91
C GLU A 3 -12.72 7.95 20.05
N ARG A 4 -13.31 8.48 18.97
CA ARG A 4 -14.09 7.67 18.03
C ARG A 4 -13.20 6.68 17.28
N ILE A 5 -13.71 5.47 17.06
CA ILE A 5 -13.03 4.46 16.25
C ILE A 5 -12.99 4.93 14.79
N ARG A 6 -11.82 4.85 14.15
CA ARG A 6 -11.58 5.26 12.77
C ARG A 6 -11.36 4.02 11.93
N LEU A 7 -12.29 3.74 11.02
CA LEU A 7 -12.24 2.60 10.11
C LEU A 7 -12.00 3.11 8.68
N LEU A 8 -10.83 2.78 8.13
CA LEU A 8 -10.47 3.07 6.73
C LEU A 8 -10.71 1.80 5.92
N ILE A 9 -11.48 1.88 4.85
CA ILE A 9 -11.71 0.73 3.97
C ILE A 9 -11.48 1.17 2.53
N ASN A 10 -10.64 0.44 1.80
CA ASN A 10 -10.44 0.66 0.38
C ASN A 10 -10.90 -0.55 -0.44
N TYR A 11 -11.47 -0.23 -1.60
CA TYR A 11 -12.06 -1.16 -2.55
C TYR A 11 -11.48 -0.91 -3.94
N GLY A 12 -11.56 -1.92 -4.81
CA GLY A 12 -11.19 -1.79 -6.22
C GLY A 12 -9.71 -1.47 -6.44
N GLN A 13 -8.83 -2.08 -5.66
CA GLN A 13 -7.37 -1.94 -5.84
C GLN A 13 -6.89 -2.64 -7.12
N HIS A 14 -7.43 -3.82 -7.43
CA HIS A 14 -7.18 -4.46 -8.73
C HIS A 14 -8.33 -4.22 -9.71
N GLY A 15 -7.97 -4.00 -10.97
CA GLY A 15 -8.90 -3.63 -12.03
C GLY A 15 -10.04 -4.65 -12.21
N ARG A 16 -9.75 -5.96 -12.23
CA ARG A 16 -10.71 -7.02 -12.55
C ARG A 16 -11.67 -7.43 -11.42
N GLU A 17 -11.51 -6.87 -10.23
CA GLU A 17 -12.27 -7.24 -9.03
C GLU A 17 -13.49 -6.31 -8.88
N LEU A 18 -14.48 -6.41 -9.77
CA LEU A 18 -15.68 -5.56 -9.82
C LEU A 18 -16.52 -5.66 -8.55
N VAL A 19 -16.69 -6.88 -8.04
CA VAL A 19 -17.53 -7.18 -6.86
C VAL A 19 -17.14 -6.37 -5.61
N THR A 20 -15.89 -5.94 -5.50
CA THR A 20 -15.40 -5.15 -4.37
C THR A 20 -16.11 -3.79 -4.27
N SER A 21 -16.21 -3.05 -5.38
CA SER A 21 -16.91 -1.76 -5.41
C SER A 21 -18.43 -1.91 -5.19
N GLU A 22 -19.01 -3.02 -5.65
CA GLU A 22 -20.43 -3.34 -5.40
C GLU A 22 -20.70 -3.64 -3.92
N ALA A 23 -19.77 -4.29 -3.22
CA ALA A 23 -19.87 -4.51 -1.78
C ALA A 23 -19.86 -3.19 -0.99
N LEU A 24 -19.10 -2.18 -1.43
CA LEU A 24 -19.19 -0.85 -0.84
C LEU A 24 -20.55 -0.20 -1.11
N LEU A 25 -21.08 -0.30 -2.32
CA LEU A 25 -22.39 0.27 -2.63
C LEU A 25 -23.46 -0.33 -1.70
N ALA A 26 -23.45 -1.65 -1.52
CA ALA A 26 -24.31 -2.32 -0.55
C ALA A 26 -24.10 -1.79 0.89
N LEU A 27 -22.86 -1.55 1.32
CA LEU A 27 -22.56 -0.94 2.62
C LEU A 27 -23.13 0.47 2.75
N LEU A 28 -23.00 1.31 1.72
CA LEU A 28 -23.55 2.66 1.73
C LEU A 28 -25.07 2.65 1.84
N GLU A 29 -25.75 1.75 1.12
CA GLU A 29 -27.21 1.57 1.24
C GLU A 29 -27.63 1.11 2.65
N ARG A 30 -26.83 0.27 3.30
CA ARG A 30 -27.06 -0.14 4.69
C ARG A 30 -26.85 1.02 5.65
N LEU A 31 -25.76 1.77 5.50
CA LEU A 31 -25.47 2.93 6.34
C LEU A 31 -26.54 4.02 6.20
N GLU A 32 -27.00 4.30 4.98
CA GLU A 32 -28.08 5.25 4.75
C GLU A 32 -29.36 4.86 5.50
N ARG A 33 -29.72 3.56 5.49
CA ARG A 33 -30.87 3.06 6.24
C ARG A 33 -30.70 3.13 7.77
N LEU A 34 -29.47 2.96 8.26
CA LEU A 34 -29.19 2.83 9.70
C LEU A 34 -28.84 4.17 10.37
N CYS A 35 -28.29 5.11 9.63
CA CYS A 35 -27.81 6.39 10.16
C CYS A 35 -27.76 7.52 9.12
N GLY A 36 -28.50 7.40 8.01
CA GLY A 36 -28.64 8.45 7.01
C GLY A 36 -29.58 9.58 7.44
N ASP A 37 -29.88 10.47 6.49
CA ASP A 37 -30.69 11.65 6.76
C ASP A 37 -32.12 11.25 7.16
N GLY A 38 -32.61 11.82 8.27
CA GLY A 38 -33.95 11.54 8.80
C GLY A 38 -34.02 10.38 9.80
N VAL A 39 -32.93 9.65 10.04
CA VAL A 39 -32.85 8.68 11.14
C VAL A 39 -32.58 9.42 12.46
N SER A 40 -33.38 9.17 13.50
CA SER A 40 -33.16 9.78 14.81
C SER A 40 -31.90 9.22 15.49
N ALA A 41 -31.24 10.02 16.33
CA ALA A 41 -30.02 9.60 17.03
C ALA A 41 -30.25 8.35 17.91
N GLU A 42 -31.45 8.17 18.45
CA GLU A 42 -31.85 7.03 19.26
C GLU A 42 -32.01 5.76 18.43
N ALA A 43 -32.42 5.88 17.16
CA ALA A 43 -32.58 4.76 16.23
C ALA A 43 -31.24 4.26 15.67
N VAL A 44 -30.19 5.10 15.68
CA VAL A 44 -28.85 4.69 15.25
C VAL A 44 -28.32 3.59 16.19
N PRO A 45 -27.91 2.43 15.65
CA PRO A 45 -27.33 1.34 16.45
C PRO A 45 -26.12 1.80 17.26
N GLU A 46 -26.03 1.37 18.52
CA GLU A 46 -24.99 1.83 19.46
C GLU A 46 -23.56 1.64 18.91
N HIS A 47 -23.30 0.50 18.28
CA HIS A 47 -22.00 0.16 17.69
C HIS A 47 -21.59 1.05 16.49
N LEU A 48 -22.47 1.92 15.99
CA LEU A 48 -22.18 2.88 14.92
C LEU A 48 -21.99 4.32 15.44
N ARG A 49 -22.42 4.62 16.67
CA ARG A 49 -22.43 6.00 17.20
C ARG A 49 -21.04 6.59 17.39
N ASP A 50 -20.06 5.74 17.74
CA ASP A 50 -18.69 6.14 18.02
C ASP A 50 -17.69 5.65 16.96
N VAL A 51 -18.17 5.47 15.72
CA VAL A 51 -17.36 5.05 14.59
C VAL A 51 -17.36 6.15 13.53
N THR A 52 -16.20 6.38 12.92
CA THR A 52 -16.05 7.22 11.74
C THR A 52 -15.48 6.37 10.63
N PHE A 53 -16.26 6.25 9.55
CA PHE A 53 -15.84 5.54 8.35
C PHE A 53 -15.10 6.50 7.41
N LYS A 54 -14.07 5.97 6.75
CA LYS A 54 -13.45 6.57 5.58
C LYS A 54 -13.40 5.49 4.51
N LEU A 55 -14.18 5.67 3.44
CA LEU A 55 -14.43 4.65 2.43
C LEU A 55 -13.84 5.13 1.11
N ILE A 56 -12.99 4.30 0.50
CA ILE A 56 -12.38 4.56 -0.80
C ILE A 56 -13.04 3.61 -1.81
N PRO A 57 -13.95 4.10 -2.67
CA PRO A 57 -14.81 3.24 -3.47
C PRO A 57 -14.11 2.51 -4.60
N LEU A 58 -13.05 3.12 -5.12
CA LEU A 58 -12.30 2.61 -6.24
C LEU A 58 -10.91 3.24 -6.21
N GLU A 59 -9.93 2.48 -5.73
CA GLU A 59 -8.54 2.92 -5.71
C GLU A 59 -7.95 3.00 -7.13
N ASN A 60 -8.13 1.95 -7.93
CA ASN A 60 -7.55 1.84 -9.27
C ASN A 60 -8.57 2.16 -10.37
N VAL A 61 -8.89 3.44 -10.51
CA VAL A 61 -9.85 3.93 -11.51
C VAL A 61 -9.40 3.62 -12.94
N ASN A 62 -8.10 3.68 -13.24
CA ASN A 62 -7.61 3.46 -14.59
C ASN A 62 -7.57 1.98 -14.99
N GLY A 63 -7.26 1.08 -14.06
CA GLY A 63 -7.41 -0.36 -14.25
C GLY A 63 -8.87 -0.74 -14.46
N ARG A 64 -9.79 -0.22 -13.62
CA ARG A 64 -11.23 -0.41 -13.80
C ARG A 64 -11.71 -0.02 -15.20
N ARG A 65 -11.28 1.14 -15.71
CA ARG A 65 -11.63 1.60 -17.06
C ARG A 65 -11.19 0.66 -18.18
N LYS A 66 -10.08 -0.07 -18.02
CA LYS A 66 -9.64 -1.06 -19.01
C LYS A 66 -10.56 -2.29 -18.98
N VAL A 67 -10.89 -2.77 -17.78
CA VAL A 67 -11.81 -3.89 -17.57
C VAL A 67 -13.20 -3.59 -18.13
N GLU A 68 -13.75 -2.40 -17.85
CA GLU A 68 -15.04 -1.96 -18.39
C GLU A 68 -15.04 -1.80 -19.93
N LYS A 69 -13.87 -1.69 -20.55
CA LYS A 69 -13.70 -1.68 -22.02
C LYS A 69 -13.50 -3.07 -22.62
N GLY A 70 -13.51 -4.12 -21.81
CA GLY A 70 -13.43 -5.51 -22.25
C GLY A 70 -12.12 -6.23 -21.92
N ASP A 71 -11.13 -5.56 -21.32
CA ASP A 71 -9.92 -6.23 -20.83
C ASP A 71 -10.18 -6.89 -19.46
N LEU A 72 -11.01 -7.94 -19.46
CA LEU A 72 -11.57 -8.55 -18.24
C LEU A 72 -10.51 -9.16 -17.31
N CYS A 73 -9.28 -9.34 -17.79
CA CYS A 73 -8.17 -9.87 -17.01
C CYS A 73 -7.25 -8.79 -16.44
N GLU A 74 -7.41 -7.50 -16.80
CA GLU A 74 -6.52 -6.46 -16.31
C GLU A 74 -6.62 -6.31 -14.78
N ARG A 75 -5.53 -6.67 -14.12
CA ARG A 75 -5.33 -6.54 -12.68
C ARG A 75 -4.75 -5.19 -12.31
N LYS A 76 -3.82 -4.69 -13.11
CA LYS A 76 -2.90 -3.59 -12.76
C LYS A 76 -3.54 -2.23 -13.03
N ASN A 77 -2.82 -1.16 -12.71
CA ASN A 77 -3.30 0.19 -12.97
C ASN A 77 -3.08 0.64 -14.44
N GLY A 78 -3.38 1.91 -14.72
CA GLY A 78 -3.22 2.50 -16.04
C GLY A 78 -1.78 2.47 -16.58
N ARG A 79 -0.78 2.44 -15.68
CA ARG A 79 0.66 2.35 -16.00
C ARG A 79 1.20 0.92 -15.99
N GLY A 80 0.32 -0.08 -15.79
CA GLY A 80 0.71 -1.48 -15.76
C GLY A 80 1.43 -1.89 -14.48
N VAL A 81 1.22 -1.17 -13.38
CA VAL A 81 1.75 -1.51 -12.04
C VAL A 81 0.68 -2.18 -11.20
N ASP A 82 1.05 -3.26 -10.52
CA ASP A 82 0.24 -3.83 -9.45
C ASP A 82 0.35 -2.92 -8.22
N THR A 83 -0.73 -2.21 -7.92
CA THR A 83 -0.80 -1.26 -6.80
C THR A 83 -0.61 -1.97 -5.46
N ASN A 84 -0.95 -3.26 -5.33
CA ASN A 84 -0.71 -4.05 -4.13
C ASN A 84 0.65 -4.76 -4.13
N ARG A 85 1.59 -4.31 -4.97
CA ARG A 85 3.03 -4.62 -4.92
C ARG A 85 3.88 -3.35 -4.81
N ASN A 86 3.24 -2.18 -4.76
CA ASN A 86 3.89 -0.86 -4.82
C ASN A 86 4.14 -0.23 -3.44
N PHE A 87 3.96 -0.94 -2.32
CA PHE A 87 4.22 -0.42 -0.98
C PHE A 87 5.63 -0.77 -0.46
N LYS A 88 6.08 -0.10 0.61
CA LYS A 88 7.50 -0.08 1.01
C LYS A 88 8.04 -1.40 1.56
N VAL A 89 7.21 -2.17 2.25
CA VAL A 89 7.67 -3.35 2.99
C VAL A 89 8.14 -4.44 2.04
N HIS A 90 9.43 -4.73 2.09
CA HIS A 90 10.10 -5.72 1.24
C HIS A 90 9.84 -5.52 -0.26
N TRP A 91 9.67 -4.26 -0.67
CA TRP A 91 9.35 -3.89 -2.04
C TRP A 91 10.37 -4.42 -3.06
N GLY A 92 9.87 -4.83 -4.23
CA GLY A 92 10.71 -5.20 -5.38
C GLY A 92 11.37 -6.57 -5.28
N PHE A 93 11.21 -7.30 -4.17
CA PHE A 93 11.60 -8.70 -4.09
C PHE A 93 10.71 -9.55 -5.00
N LYS A 94 11.32 -10.51 -5.70
CA LYS A 94 10.64 -11.36 -6.68
C LYS A 94 10.79 -12.81 -6.24
N GLU A 95 9.67 -13.44 -5.93
CA GLU A 95 9.64 -14.88 -5.66
C GLU A 95 9.95 -15.68 -6.93
N LYS A 96 10.17 -16.99 -6.75
CA LYS A 96 10.44 -17.90 -7.87
C LYS A 96 9.29 -17.95 -8.87
N ASP A 97 8.06 -17.78 -8.41
CA ASP A 97 6.82 -17.76 -9.18
C ASP A 97 6.36 -16.35 -9.56
N TYR A 98 7.21 -15.32 -9.37
CA TYR A 98 6.93 -13.94 -9.77
C TYR A 98 6.50 -13.84 -11.24
N ASP A 99 5.34 -13.22 -11.47
CA ASP A 99 4.83 -12.93 -12.80
C ASP A 99 4.76 -11.41 -13.05
N PRO A 100 5.65 -10.83 -13.89
CA PRO A 100 5.60 -9.40 -14.19
C PRO A 100 4.32 -8.95 -14.92
N ALA A 101 3.57 -9.87 -15.56
CA ALA A 101 2.29 -9.53 -16.16
C ALA A 101 1.22 -9.23 -15.11
N GLU A 102 1.35 -9.76 -13.90
CA GLU A 102 0.38 -9.65 -12.82
C GLU A 102 0.89 -8.80 -11.65
N GLU A 103 2.19 -8.88 -11.34
CA GLU A 103 2.79 -8.44 -10.08
C GLU A 103 3.86 -7.36 -10.23
N PHE A 104 3.94 -6.70 -11.39
CA PHE A 104 4.95 -5.66 -11.60
C PHE A 104 4.84 -4.56 -10.53
N PRO A 105 5.87 -4.36 -9.67
CA PRO A 105 5.75 -3.55 -8.46
C PRO A 105 5.93 -2.05 -8.68
N GLY A 106 6.15 -1.61 -9.93
CA GLY A 106 6.47 -0.22 -10.26
C GLY A 106 7.97 0.06 -10.27
N ALA A 107 8.33 1.34 -10.42
CA ALA A 107 9.72 1.79 -10.52
C ALA A 107 10.40 1.96 -9.16
N GLU A 108 9.63 2.31 -8.14
CA GLU A 108 10.05 2.50 -6.74
C GLU A 108 8.83 2.35 -5.82
N PRO A 109 9.01 2.12 -4.50
CA PRO A 109 7.86 2.03 -3.61
C PRO A 109 7.12 3.37 -3.53
N LEU A 110 5.80 3.30 -3.57
CA LEU A 110 4.86 4.42 -3.64
C LEU A 110 5.02 5.28 -4.90
N SER A 111 5.56 4.71 -5.99
CA SER A 111 5.62 5.38 -7.29
C SER A 111 4.23 5.67 -7.88
N GLU A 112 3.23 4.87 -7.52
CA GLU A 112 1.88 5.04 -8.01
C GLU A 112 1.07 6.00 -7.13
N PRO A 113 0.37 6.99 -7.71
CA PRO A 113 -0.49 7.92 -6.99
C PRO A 113 -1.61 7.20 -6.24
N GLU A 114 -2.07 6.04 -6.71
CA GLU A 114 -3.00 5.17 -6.00
C GLU A 114 -2.42 4.72 -4.64
N ALA A 115 -1.26 4.05 -4.64
CA ALA A 115 -0.60 3.58 -3.43
C ALA A 115 -0.16 4.75 -2.51
N TRP A 116 0.38 5.82 -3.10
CA TRP A 116 0.76 7.03 -2.38
C TRP A 116 -0.43 7.68 -1.66
N LEU A 117 -1.60 7.75 -2.30
CA LEU A 117 -2.80 8.33 -1.70
C LEU A 117 -3.25 7.52 -0.47
N ILE A 118 -3.23 6.19 -0.56
CA ILE A 118 -3.55 5.29 0.56
C ILE A 118 -2.58 5.51 1.72
N ASP A 119 -1.27 5.53 1.46
CA ASP A 119 -0.23 5.80 2.47
C ASP A 119 -0.42 7.18 3.12
N ALA A 120 -0.54 8.25 2.32
CA ALA A 120 -0.70 9.61 2.81
C ALA A 120 -1.98 9.77 3.66
N MET A 121 -3.07 9.13 3.23
CA MET A 121 -4.34 9.15 3.95
C MET A 121 -4.25 8.42 5.28
N ALA A 122 -3.67 7.22 5.31
CA ALA A 122 -3.51 6.45 6.54
C ALA A 122 -2.54 7.14 7.52
N ARG A 123 -1.42 7.70 7.05
CA ARG A 123 -0.50 8.50 7.88
C ARG A 123 -1.18 9.69 8.53
N ARG A 124 -1.96 10.45 7.75
CA ARG A 124 -2.64 11.66 8.23
C ARG A 124 -3.80 11.34 9.16
N TRP A 125 -4.59 10.32 8.82
CA TRP A 125 -5.85 10.02 9.50
C TRP A 125 -5.68 9.03 10.66
N ARG A 126 -4.58 8.27 10.68
CA ARG A 126 -4.22 7.29 11.71
C ARG A 126 -5.39 6.35 12.03
N PRO A 127 -5.85 5.51 11.09
CA PRO A 127 -6.96 4.61 11.35
C PRO A 127 -6.66 3.67 12.52
N HIS A 128 -7.70 3.30 13.28
CA HIS A 128 -7.59 2.21 14.26
C HIS A 128 -7.74 0.85 13.57
N ALA A 129 -8.53 0.81 12.50
CA ALA A 129 -8.69 -0.34 11.63
C ALA A 129 -8.62 0.07 10.16
N TRP A 130 -7.93 -0.74 9.38
CA TRP A 130 -7.83 -0.68 7.94
C TRP A 130 -8.20 -2.03 7.33
N VAL A 131 -9.05 -1.99 6.31
CA VAL A 131 -9.50 -3.18 5.56
C VAL A 131 -9.31 -2.93 4.07
N ASN A 132 -8.60 -3.82 3.40
CA ASN A 132 -8.44 -3.83 1.96
C ASN A 132 -9.29 -4.92 1.33
N VAL A 133 -10.21 -4.55 0.45
CA VAL A 133 -11.21 -5.47 -0.07
C VAL A 133 -10.85 -5.89 -1.49
N HIS A 134 -10.70 -7.20 -1.66
CA HIS A 134 -10.27 -7.90 -2.86
C HIS A 134 -11.22 -9.02 -3.26
N SER A 135 -10.98 -9.65 -4.41
CA SER A 135 -11.57 -10.93 -4.77
C SER A 135 -10.54 -11.85 -5.44
N GLY A 136 -10.88 -13.12 -5.56
CA GLY A 136 -10.04 -14.23 -6.01
C GLY A 136 -10.25 -15.49 -5.16
N MET A 137 -10.75 -15.32 -3.93
CA MET A 137 -11.19 -16.37 -3.02
C MET A 137 -12.13 -15.82 -1.93
N GLU A 138 -12.53 -16.65 -0.96
CA GLU A 138 -13.27 -16.23 0.23
C GLU A 138 -12.36 -16.35 1.47
N ALA A 139 -11.78 -15.23 1.93
CA ALA A 139 -10.80 -15.22 3.01
C ALA A 139 -10.66 -13.87 3.73
N MET A 140 -10.07 -13.91 4.92
CA MET A 140 -9.66 -12.74 5.68
C MET A 140 -8.22 -12.94 6.18
N PHE A 141 -7.30 -12.14 5.65
CA PHE A 141 -5.88 -12.23 5.97
C PHE A 141 -5.45 -11.16 6.96
N VAL A 142 -4.52 -11.57 7.81
CA VAL A 142 -3.69 -10.69 8.62
C VAL A 142 -2.25 -10.70 8.07
N PRO A 143 -1.44 -9.69 8.39
CA PRO A 143 -0.01 -9.73 8.15
C PRO A 143 0.67 -10.96 8.79
N TYR A 144 1.77 -11.47 8.24
CA TYR A 144 2.47 -10.93 7.07
C TYR A 144 2.06 -11.62 5.77
N ASP A 145 2.12 -10.89 4.66
CA ASP A 145 2.00 -11.41 3.29
C ASP A 145 3.36 -11.84 2.73
N HIS A 146 4.40 -11.06 2.99
CA HIS A 146 5.76 -11.30 2.47
C HIS A 146 6.55 -12.36 3.23
N ARG A 147 6.01 -12.87 4.35
CA ARG A 147 6.64 -13.89 5.20
C ARG A 147 5.61 -14.93 5.61
N ALA A 148 5.99 -16.21 5.60
CA ALA A 148 5.17 -17.31 6.09
C ALA A 148 5.15 -17.41 7.63
N THR A 149 4.95 -16.29 8.31
CA THR A 149 5.00 -16.19 9.78
C THR A 149 3.80 -15.45 10.32
N ILE A 150 3.26 -15.94 11.44
CA ILE A 150 2.24 -15.24 12.21
C ILE A 150 2.96 -14.30 13.19
N THR A 151 2.55 -13.04 13.22
CA THR A 151 3.06 -12.08 14.20
C THR A 151 2.63 -12.45 15.62
N THR A 152 3.56 -12.36 16.57
CA THR A 152 3.34 -12.65 18.00
C THR A 152 3.12 -11.39 18.83
N THR A 153 3.06 -10.22 18.20
CA THR A 153 2.74 -8.95 18.87
C THR A 153 1.33 -8.99 19.47
N SER A 154 1.10 -8.26 20.58
CA SER A 154 -0.22 -8.16 21.22
C SER A 154 -1.30 -7.78 20.21
N VAL A 155 -1.03 -6.72 19.44
CA VAL A 155 -1.85 -6.24 18.32
C VAL A 155 -2.06 -7.30 17.24
N GLY A 156 -1.00 -7.97 16.81
CA GLY A 156 -1.04 -9.02 15.79
C GLY A 156 -1.90 -10.23 16.19
N THR A 157 -1.84 -10.63 17.46
CA THR A 157 -2.61 -11.78 17.98
C THR A 157 -4.08 -11.47 18.23
N ALA A 158 -4.47 -10.20 18.25
CA ALA A 158 -5.84 -9.77 18.51
C ALA A 158 -6.73 -9.69 17.27
N MET A 159 -6.15 -9.60 16.06
CA MET A 159 -6.93 -9.60 14.81
C MET A 159 -7.60 -10.96 14.51
N PRO A 160 -6.92 -12.13 14.61
CA PRO A 160 -7.52 -13.40 14.23
C PRO A 160 -8.79 -13.80 15.02
N PRO A 161 -8.92 -13.57 16.34
CA PRO A 161 -10.17 -13.81 17.05
C PRO A 161 -11.37 -13.04 16.49
N VAL A 162 -11.18 -11.76 16.15
CA VAL A 162 -12.23 -10.92 15.52
C VAL A 162 -12.63 -11.50 14.16
N LEU A 163 -11.66 -11.84 13.32
CA LEU A 163 -11.90 -12.41 11.99
C LEU A 163 -12.58 -13.78 12.05
N LYS A 164 -12.22 -14.63 13.03
CA LYS A 164 -12.87 -15.94 13.25
C LYS A 164 -14.35 -15.77 13.62
N GLU A 165 -14.67 -14.78 14.45
CA GLU A 165 -16.07 -14.50 14.79
C GLU A 165 -16.85 -13.93 13.59
N LEU A 166 -16.24 -13.06 12.78
CA LEU A 166 -16.83 -12.60 11.52
C LEU A 166 -17.08 -13.77 10.54
N ASN A 167 -16.10 -14.67 10.38
CA ASN A 167 -16.21 -15.89 9.58
C ASN A 167 -17.40 -16.76 10.05
N ARG A 168 -17.55 -16.94 11.36
CA ARG A 168 -18.67 -17.70 11.93
C ARG A 168 -20.02 -17.06 11.59
N ARG A 169 -20.14 -15.74 11.73
CA ARG A 169 -21.39 -14.99 11.52
C ARG A 169 -21.81 -14.91 10.05
N HIS A 170 -20.85 -14.65 9.16
CA HIS A 170 -21.15 -14.24 7.78
C HIS A 170 -20.72 -15.24 6.72
N CYS A 171 -19.64 -16.00 6.97
CA CYS A 171 -19.15 -17.01 6.03
C CYS A 171 -19.51 -18.45 6.44
N ARG A 172 -20.28 -18.64 7.53
CA ARG A 172 -20.62 -19.97 8.08
C ARG A 172 -19.38 -20.83 8.38
N GLY A 173 -18.27 -20.18 8.76
CA GLY A 173 -17.00 -20.84 9.03
C GLY A 173 -16.22 -21.31 7.80
N LYS A 174 -16.63 -20.92 6.58
CA LYS A 174 -16.01 -21.37 5.33
C LYS A 174 -14.88 -20.47 4.81
N CYS A 175 -14.85 -19.20 5.22
CA CYS A 175 -13.79 -18.29 4.79
C CYS A 175 -12.45 -18.74 5.41
N ALA A 176 -11.36 -18.68 4.65
CA ALA A 176 -10.03 -18.89 5.22
C ALA A 176 -9.66 -17.70 6.13
N VAL A 177 -8.96 -17.96 7.24
CA VAL A 177 -8.55 -16.90 8.19
C VAL A 177 -7.13 -17.17 8.69
N GLY A 178 -6.22 -16.23 8.48
CA GLY A 178 -4.86 -16.30 9.04
C GLY A 178 -3.86 -15.40 8.32
N SER A 179 -2.56 -15.68 8.45
CA SER A 179 -1.52 -14.85 7.83
C SER A 179 -1.49 -15.06 6.30
N GLY A 180 -1.44 -13.97 5.52
CA GLY A 180 -1.45 -14.07 4.05
C GLY A 180 -0.34 -14.98 3.51
N GLY A 181 0.90 -14.74 3.91
CA GLY A 181 2.06 -15.52 3.47
C GLY A 181 2.11 -16.94 4.02
N LYS A 182 1.29 -17.27 5.03
CA LYS A 182 1.21 -18.63 5.60
C LYS A 182 0.02 -19.43 5.06
N GLU A 183 -1.14 -18.80 4.89
CA GLU A 183 -2.40 -19.47 4.56
C GLU A 183 -2.65 -19.57 3.05
N VAL A 184 -2.14 -18.63 2.23
CA VAL A 184 -2.46 -18.55 0.79
C VAL A 184 -1.54 -19.40 -0.07
N GLY A 185 -0.38 -19.81 0.47
CA GLY A 185 0.55 -20.71 -0.22
C GLY A 185 1.51 -20.03 -1.20
N TYR A 186 1.53 -18.70 -1.27
CA TYR A 186 2.58 -17.90 -1.91
C TYR A 186 2.89 -16.65 -1.07
N LEU A 187 4.06 -16.06 -1.30
CA LEU A 187 4.51 -14.85 -0.61
C LEU A 187 4.32 -13.64 -1.52
N ALA A 188 3.69 -12.59 -0.99
CA ALA A 188 3.47 -11.35 -1.72
C ALA A 188 4.27 -10.21 -1.08
N HIS A 189 5.01 -9.47 -1.92
CA HIS A 189 5.96 -8.45 -1.48
C HIS A 189 5.47 -7.05 -1.84
N GLY A 190 5.79 -6.04 -1.03
CA GLY A 190 5.33 -4.67 -1.28
C GLY A 190 3.81 -4.50 -1.16
N THR A 191 3.16 -5.28 -0.29
CA THR A 191 1.70 -5.22 -0.13
C THR A 191 1.26 -4.08 0.79
N ALA A 192 0.04 -3.61 0.57
CA ALA A 192 -0.57 -2.60 1.43
C ALA A 192 -0.76 -3.10 2.87
N SER A 193 -1.06 -4.39 3.06
CA SER A 193 -1.30 -5.01 4.37
C SER A 193 -0.06 -4.96 5.26
N ASP A 194 1.07 -5.41 4.72
CA ASP A 194 2.32 -5.41 5.46
C ASP A 194 2.81 -3.99 5.76
N HIS A 195 2.61 -3.07 4.81
CA HIS A 195 2.92 -1.65 5.01
C HIS A 195 2.04 -0.98 6.06
N MET A 196 0.72 -1.22 6.05
CA MET A 196 -0.18 -0.67 7.07
C MET A 196 0.19 -1.15 8.47
N PHE A 197 0.61 -2.42 8.59
CA PHE A 197 0.97 -3.01 9.86
C PHE A 197 2.37 -2.62 10.34
N GLU A 198 3.41 -2.85 9.53
CA GLU A 198 4.81 -2.72 9.94
C GLU A 198 5.29 -1.26 9.88
N GLU A 199 4.94 -0.52 8.82
CA GLU A 199 5.42 0.85 8.61
C GLU A 199 4.52 1.91 9.26
N LEU A 200 3.20 1.71 9.20
CA LEU A 200 2.23 2.69 9.73
C LEU A 200 1.72 2.36 11.12
N GLY A 201 1.94 1.13 11.61
CA GLY A 201 1.48 0.70 12.93
C GLY A 201 -0.04 0.73 13.08
N VAL A 202 -0.79 0.51 11.99
CA VAL A 202 -2.26 0.43 12.04
C VAL A 202 -2.65 -0.85 12.77
N PRO A 203 -3.36 -0.76 13.92
CA PRO A 203 -3.51 -1.91 14.80
C PRO A 203 -4.28 -3.08 14.19
N PHE A 204 -5.36 -2.79 13.48
CA PHE A 204 -6.14 -3.79 12.78
C PHE A 204 -5.94 -3.57 11.29
N SER A 205 -5.02 -4.32 10.68
CA SER A 205 -4.70 -4.24 9.26
C SER A 205 -5.02 -5.57 8.62
N THR A 206 -6.02 -5.60 7.72
CA THR A 206 -6.50 -6.87 7.15
C THR A 206 -6.84 -6.76 5.68
N THR A 207 -6.66 -7.86 4.95
CA THR A 207 -7.08 -8.02 3.55
C THR A 207 -8.26 -8.97 3.51
N TRP A 208 -9.37 -8.59 2.88
CA TRP A 208 -10.57 -9.40 2.77
C TRP A 208 -10.78 -9.81 1.31
N GLU A 209 -10.74 -11.10 1.04
CA GLU A 209 -11.07 -11.69 -0.25
C GLU A 209 -12.54 -12.11 -0.22
N ILE A 210 -13.38 -11.45 -1.02
CA ILE A 210 -14.83 -11.51 -0.83
C ILE A 210 -15.57 -12.49 -1.74
N TYR A 211 -14.90 -12.98 -2.77
CA TYR A 211 -15.47 -13.88 -3.76
C TYR A 211 -14.36 -14.60 -4.49
N GLY A 212 -14.53 -15.87 -4.84
CA GLY A 212 -13.69 -16.50 -5.85
C GLY A 212 -14.27 -17.82 -6.37
N ASP A 213 -14.29 -18.00 -7.68
CA ASP A 213 -14.58 -19.31 -8.29
C ASP A 213 -13.28 -20.02 -8.66
N LEU A 214 -12.78 -20.85 -7.74
CA LEU A 214 -11.56 -21.64 -7.92
C LEU A 214 -11.69 -22.73 -9.02
N ARG A 215 -12.88 -22.92 -9.60
CA ARG A 215 -13.12 -23.83 -10.73
C ARG A 215 -13.14 -23.11 -12.08
N ALA A 216 -13.03 -21.78 -12.08
CA ALA A 216 -12.88 -21.02 -13.32
C ALA A 216 -11.58 -21.42 -14.03
N ARG A 217 -11.59 -21.33 -15.36
CA ARG A 217 -10.35 -21.49 -16.13
C ARG A 217 -9.48 -20.24 -15.95
N ASN A 218 -8.17 -20.39 -16.11
CA ASN A 218 -7.22 -19.28 -15.96
C ASN A 218 -7.45 -18.12 -16.95
N ASP A 219 -8.13 -18.37 -18.08
CA ASP A 219 -8.51 -17.37 -19.07
C ASP A 219 -9.89 -16.74 -18.83
N ASP A 220 -10.67 -17.24 -17.86
CA ASP A 220 -12.00 -16.73 -17.48
C ASP A 220 -11.90 -15.86 -16.22
N CYS A 221 -11.19 -14.74 -16.34
CA CYS A 221 -10.92 -13.83 -15.24
C CYS A 221 -12.20 -13.22 -14.66
N PHE A 222 -13.23 -12.95 -15.48
CA PHE A 222 -14.47 -12.41 -14.96
C PHE A 222 -15.09 -13.37 -13.95
N ARG A 223 -15.26 -14.64 -14.33
CA ARG A 223 -15.82 -15.66 -13.45
C ARG A 223 -14.96 -15.92 -12.21
N MET A 224 -13.64 -15.89 -12.37
CA MET A 224 -12.72 -16.13 -11.25
C MET A 224 -12.90 -15.08 -10.15
N PHE A 225 -13.06 -13.81 -10.53
CA PHE A 225 -13.05 -12.67 -9.62
C PHE A 225 -14.43 -12.06 -9.34
N ASN A 226 -15.48 -12.45 -10.07
CA ASN A 226 -16.80 -11.80 -9.99
C ASN A 226 -17.97 -12.80 -10.08
N PRO A 227 -19.05 -12.58 -9.29
CA PRO A 227 -20.30 -13.29 -9.44
C PRO A 227 -20.89 -13.20 -10.85
N LEU A 228 -21.41 -14.32 -11.36
CA LEU A 228 -21.96 -14.41 -12.73
C LEU A 228 -23.43 -14.02 -12.84
N THR A 229 -24.16 -13.96 -11.72
CA THR A 229 -25.58 -13.63 -11.68
C THR A 229 -25.83 -12.48 -10.72
N ARG A 230 -26.92 -11.75 -10.95
CA ARG A 230 -27.35 -10.66 -10.05
C ARG A 230 -27.62 -11.16 -8.64
N GLU A 231 -28.27 -12.32 -8.50
CA GLU A 231 -28.55 -12.94 -7.21
C GLU A 231 -27.26 -13.24 -6.42
N MET A 232 -26.26 -13.83 -7.08
CA MET A 232 -24.97 -14.06 -6.43
C MET A 232 -24.27 -12.75 -6.09
N LEU A 233 -24.30 -11.75 -6.98
CA LEU A 233 -23.73 -10.44 -6.71
C LEU A 233 -24.35 -9.81 -5.45
N ASP A 234 -25.69 -9.79 -5.38
CA ASP A 234 -26.42 -9.22 -4.26
C ASP A 234 -26.13 -9.99 -2.96
N ASP A 235 -26.08 -11.34 -3.00
CA ASP A 235 -25.74 -12.16 -1.83
C ASP A 235 -24.31 -11.88 -1.32
N PHE A 236 -23.31 -11.82 -2.21
CA PHE A 236 -21.94 -11.50 -1.83
C PHE A 236 -21.80 -10.05 -1.34
N ALA A 237 -22.28 -9.07 -2.11
CA ALA A 237 -22.15 -7.66 -1.75
C ALA A 237 -22.82 -7.35 -0.39
N THR A 238 -24.04 -7.85 -0.16
CA THR A 238 -24.77 -7.60 1.09
C THR A 238 -24.16 -8.30 2.29
N ARG A 239 -23.73 -9.56 2.15
CA ARG A 239 -23.08 -10.32 3.22
C ARG A 239 -21.78 -9.67 3.69
N TRP A 240 -20.96 -9.18 2.77
CA TRP A 240 -19.71 -8.51 3.12
C TRP A 240 -19.94 -7.08 3.65
N ALA A 241 -20.98 -6.38 3.20
CA ALA A 241 -21.44 -5.14 3.83
C ALA A 241 -21.87 -5.36 5.29
N ASP A 242 -22.68 -6.39 5.55
CA ASP A 242 -23.15 -6.73 6.90
C ASP A 242 -21.98 -7.19 7.81
N MET A 243 -20.93 -7.79 7.21
CA MET A 243 -19.69 -8.10 7.91
C MET A 243 -18.94 -6.84 8.37
N VAL A 244 -18.88 -5.78 7.56
CA VAL A 244 -18.30 -4.49 7.98
C VAL A 244 -19.07 -3.90 9.16
N LEU A 245 -20.40 -3.96 9.16
CA LEU A 245 -21.20 -3.50 10.29
C LEU A 245 -20.92 -4.33 11.56
N SER A 246 -20.76 -5.64 11.42
CA SER A 246 -20.39 -6.51 12.55
C SER A 246 -18.97 -6.24 13.05
N LEU A 247 -18.04 -5.83 12.18
CA LEU A 247 -16.70 -5.41 12.60
C LEU A 247 -16.79 -4.22 13.55
N THR A 248 -17.72 -3.29 13.34
CA THR A 248 -17.85 -2.14 14.24
C THR A 248 -18.46 -2.48 15.59
N GLU A 249 -19.11 -3.65 15.74
CA GLU A 249 -19.50 -4.20 17.03
C GLU A 249 -18.33 -4.88 17.74
N LEU A 250 -17.54 -5.67 17.01
CA LEU A 250 -16.51 -6.55 17.57
C LEU A 250 -15.19 -5.81 17.87
N PHE A 251 -14.72 -5.01 16.92
CA PHE A 251 -13.41 -4.39 16.99
C PHE A 251 -13.25 -3.42 18.17
N PRO A 252 -14.20 -2.52 18.50
CA PRO A 252 -14.02 -1.59 19.62
C PRO A 252 -13.86 -2.30 20.97
N ARG A 253 -14.53 -3.45 21.16
CA ARG A 253 -14.41 -4.28 22.37
C ARG A 253 -13.01 -4.86 22.49
N GLU A 254 -12.49 -5.39 21.39
CA GLU A 254 -11.15 -5.98 21.34
C GLU A 254 -10.05 -4.91 21.43
N TRP A 255 -10.23 -3.77 20.76
CA TRP A 255 -9.34 -2.63 20.84
C TRP A 255 -9.17 -2.13 22.28
N ALA A 256 -10.28 -2.01 23.02
CA ALA A 256 -10.23 -1.64 24.43
C ALA A 256 -9.48 -2.68 25.29
N ARG A 257 -9.50 -3.96 24.92
CA ARG A 257 -8.72 -5.02 25.58
C ARG A 257 -7.21 -4.83 25.34
N ILE A 258 -6.80 -4.73 24.07
CA ILE A 258 -5.40 -4.54 23.67
C ILE A 258 -4.81 -3.28 24.32
N TYR A 259 -5.52 -2.16 24.25
CA TYR A 259 -5.02 -0.88 24.77
C TYR A 259 -4.89 -0.86 26.30
N ARG A 260 -5.74 -1.59 27.02
CA ARG A 260 -5.61 -1.73 28.49
C ARG A 260 -4.41 -2.60 28.87
N GLU A 261 -4.17 -3.68 28.14
CA GLU A 261 -3.01 -4.57 28.36
C GLU A 261 -1.68 -3.89 28.00
N ASP A 262 -1.62 -3.18 26.87
CA ASP A 262 -0.41 -2.46 26.44
C ASP A 262 -0.17 -1.15 27.23
N GLY A 263 -1.23 -0.50 27.71
CA GLY A 263 -1.15 0.71 28.55
C GLY A 263 -0.50 0.48 29.93
N ASP A 264 -0.61 -0.74 30.47
CA ASP A 264 0.13 -1.16 31.66
C ASP A 264 1.60 -1.49 31.37
N SER A 265 1.96 -1.74 30.11
CA SER A 265 3.34 -2.02 29.71
C SER A 265 4.18 -0.72 29.61
N ALA A 266 5.35 -0.71 30.25
CA ALA A 266 6.27 0.44 30.28
C ALA A 266 6.75 0.91 28.88
N ALA A 267 6.58 0.07 27.85
CA ALA A 267 6.93 0.38 26.46
C ALA A 267 6.00 1.43 25.82
N ALA A 268 4.70 1.39 26.11
CA ALA A 268 3.72 2.35 25.57
C ALA A 268 3.92 3.76 26.14
N ARG A 269 4.27 3.88 27.44
CA ARG A 269 4.64 5.15 28.09
C ARG A 269 5.87 5.79 27.43
N SER A 270 6.85 4.96 27.06
CA SER A 270 8.09 5.41 26.43
C SER A 270 7.89 5.83 24.96
N ALA A 271 6.99 5.17 24.22
CA ALA A 271 6.64 5.54 22.85
C ALA A 271 5.83 6.85 22.79
N ALA A 272 4.88 7.03 23.71
CA ALA A 272 4.10 8.26 23.83
C ALA A 272 4.97 9.48 24.23
N GLN A 273 5.95 9.28 25.12
CA GLN A 273 6.91 10.33 25.51
C GLN A 273 7.88 10.71 24.39
N ARG A 274 8.31 9.75 23.56
CA ARG A 274 9.15 10.05 22.38
C ARG A 274 8.38 10.79 21.28
N ALA A 275 7.10 10.45 21.08
CA ALA A 275 6.23 11.15 20.14
C ALA A 275 5.89 12.59 20.57
N THR A 276 5.77 12.86 21.89
CA THR A 276 5.55 14.22 22.40
C THR A 276 6.81 15.07 22.41
N ALA A 277 7.99 14.46 22.64
CA ALA A 277 9.27 15.18 22.55
C ALA A 277 9.59 15.66 21.13
N ALA A 278 9.24 14.89 20.09
CA ALA A 278 9.43 15.27 18.70
C ALA A 278 8.51 16.41 18.23
N VAL A 279 7.38 16.64 18.91
CA VAL A 279 6.43 17.73 18.60
C VAL A 279 6.85 19.05 19.27
N HIS A 280 7.61 19.00 20.37
CA HIS A 280 8.02 20.21 21.10
C HIS A 280 9.36 20.82 20.67
N THR A 281 10.18 20.14 19.88
CA THR A 281 11.49 20.67 19.44
C THR A 281 11.46 21.34 18.05
N GLY A 282 10.31 21.38 17.38
CA GLY A 282 10.12 22.06 16.08
C GLY A 282 9.77 23.54 16.16
N GLY A 283 10.19 24.25 17.21
CA GLY A 283 9.92 25.68 17.43
C GLY A 283 11.18 26.54 17.29
N ILE A 284 11.13 27.49 16.37
CA ILE A 284 12.17 28.46 15.98
C ILE A 284 12.73 29.24 17.19
N GLY A 285 14.06 29.36 17.30
CA GLY A 285 14.69 30.38 18.14
C GLY A 285 16.21 30.32 18.26
N GLY A 286 16.91 31.34 17.73
CA GLY A 286 18.03 31.97 18.44
C GLY A 286 19.46 31.67 17.99
N ILE A 287 20.08 32.68 17.37
CA ILE A 287 21.51 32.83 17.11
C ILE A 287 22.28 33.12 18.42
N GLY A 288 23.45 32.50 18.59
CA GLY A 288 24.49 32.81 19.60
C GLY A 288 25.27 31.53 19.93
N GLY A 289 26.57 31.38 19.67
CA GLY A 289 27.69 32.30 19.86
C GLY A 289 28.33 32.04 21.22
N GLY A 290 29.36 31.17 21.29
CA GLY A 290 30.15 30.99 22.52
C GLY A 290 30.97 29.69 22.60
N SER A 291 32.27 29.80 22.32
CA SER A 291 33.31 28.85 22.71
C SER A 291 33.43 28.70 24.23
N ALA A 292 33.70 27.49 24.72
CA ALA A 292 34.61 27.29 25.86
C ALA A 292 35.11 25.83 25.95
N VAL A 293 36.41 25.74 26.21
CA VAL A 293 37.28 24.58 26.40
C VAL A 293 37.44 24.30 27.90
N ALA A 294 38.00 23.12 28.25
CA ALA A 294 38.68 22.74 29.51
C ALA A 294 37.81 22.07 30.60
N HIS A 295 38.32 21.21 31.49
CA HIS A 295 39.38 20.19 31.56
C HIS A 295 39.27 19.57 32.97
N GLY A 296 39.68 18.31 33.15
CA GLY A 296 40.04 17.68 34.44
C GLY A 296 38.87 17.06 35.22
N GLY A 297 38.96 15.87 35.83
CA GLY A 297 40.06 14.91 36.00
C GLY A 297 39.73 13.97 37.18
N GLY A 298 40.02 12.66 37.02
CA GLY A 298 40.17 11.64 38.09
C GLY A 298 38.87 11.09 38.73
N THR A 299 38.70 9.81 39.06
CA THR A 299 39.58 8.63 39.13
C THR A 299 38.76 7.33 39.18
N SER A 300 39.20 6.36 38.38
CA SER A 300 39.15 4.88 38.45
C SER A 300 38.40 4.11 39.57
N SER A 301 37.59 3.13 39.15
CA SER A 301 37.79 1.66 39.31
C SER A 301 36.67 0.96 38.52
N GLY A 302 36.78 -0.15 37.79
CA GLY A 302 37.81 -1.12 37.42
C GLY A 302 37.05 -2.30 36.76
N GLY A 303 37.54 -2.87 35.65
CA GLY A 303 36.97 -4.11 35.08
C GLY A 303 36.86 -4.15 33.54
N THR A 304 37.96 -4.58 32.91
CA THR A 304 38.18 -5.14 31.56
C THR A 304 37.12 -6.15 31.10
N SER A 305 36.88 -6.49 29.83
CA SER A 305 37.45 -6.15 28.51
C SER A 305 36.57 -6.81 27.44
N ASP A 306 36.49 -6.18 26.27
CA ASP A 306 36.07 -6.78 25.00
C ASP A 306 36.94 -8.00 24.64
N ASP A 307 36.32 -9.06 24.11
CA ASP A 307 36.80 -9.87 22.96
C ASP A 307 36.06 -11.22 22.89
N ALA A 308 35.18 -11.37 21.89
CA ALA A 308 34.92 -12.67 21.23
C ALA A 308 34.07 -12.48 19.95
N VAL A 309 34.66 -11.84 18.94
CA VAL A 309 34.33 -12.12 17.53
C VAL A 309 35.25 -13.26 17.07
N ALA A 310 34.71 -14.17 16.25
CA ALA A 310 35.38 -15.24 15.49
C ALA A 310 35.54 -16.63 16.13
N LYS A 311 34.62 -17.53 15.75
CA LYS A 311 34.76 -18.98 15.39
C LYS A 311 33.31 -19.50 15.28
N MET A 312 32.84 -20.08 14.18
CA MET A 312 33.34 -21.32 13.61
C MET A 312 32.63 -21.56 12.25
N VAL A 313 33.41 -21.64 11.16
CA VAL A 313 33.02 -22.36 9.93
C VAL A 313 33.63 -23.76 10.05
N GLY A 314 32.85 -24.82 9.79
CA GLY A 314 33.46 -26.14 9.57
C GLY A 314 32.58 -27.36 9.84
N SER A 315 31.81 -27.74 8.82
CA SER A 315 31.78 -29.11 8.28
C SER A 315 30.80 -30.18 8.83
N ILE A 316 30.35 -30.95 7.85
CA ILE A 316 29.91 -32.36 7.80
C ILE A 316 28.40 -32.64 7.73
N ALA A 317 28.04 -33.05 6.52
CA ALA A 317 26.89 -33.83 6.13
C ALA A 317 26.98 -35.29 6.61
N SER A 318 25.88 -35.80 7.15
CA SER A 318 25.42 -37.21 7.13
C SER A 318 24.21 -37.23 8.08
N GLY A 319 22.98 -37.45 7.60
CA GLY A 319 22.52 -38.80 7.33
C GLY A 319 22.42 -39.59 8.64
N ASP A 320 21.34 -39.41 9.41
CA ASP A 320 20.60 -40.51 10.04
C ASP A 320 19.42 -40.02 10.90
N ARG A 321 18.30 -40.73 10.74
CA ARG A 321 17.07 -40.60 11.52
C ARG A 321 17.26 -41.17 12.93
N PRO A 322 16.47 -40.73 13.90
CA PRO A 322 15.86 -41.67 14.83
C PRO A 322 14.33 -41.66 14.74
N GLN A 323 13.77 -42.87 14.61
CA GLN A 323 12.38 -43.14 14.92
C GLN A 323 12.11 -42.92 16.41
N LEU A 324 10.98 -42.30 16.72
CA LEU A 324 10.31 -42.48 18.01
C LEU A 324 8.87 -42.92 17.75
N THR A 325 8.61 -44.17 18.08
CA THR A 325 7.27 -44.77 18.18
C THR A 325 6.75 -44.49 19.59
N ILE A 326 5.49 -44.09 19.75
CA ILE A 326 4.52 -44.70 20.68
C ILE A 326 3.12 -44.04 20.54
N ASN A 327 2.17 -44.92 20.22
CA ASN A 327 0.75 -45.05 20.55
C ASN A 327 -0.23 -43.89 20.34
N GLY A 328 -1.18 -44.15 19.44
CA GLY A 328 -2.34 -43.33 19.18
C GLY A 328 -3.53 -43.58 20.12
N ASN A 329 -4.44 -42.61 20.10
CA ASN A 329 -5.87 -42.83 19.91
C ASN A 329 -6.54 -41.48 19.64
N GLY A 330 -7.49 -41.43 18.69
CA GLY A 330 -8.35 -40.27 18.47
C GLY A 330 -8.30 -39.73 17.04
N GLY A 331 -9.20 -40.26 16.19
CA GLY A 331 -9.34 -39.85 14.80
C GLY A 331 -9.90 -38.43 14.63
N GLY A 332 -9.39 -37.76 13.61
CA GLY A 332 -9.91 -36.51 13.06
C GLY A 332 -9.19 -36.24 11.76
N THR A 333 -9.82 -36.60 10.64
CA THR A 333 -9.30 -36.38 9.28
C THR A 333 -9.20 -34.89 9.00
N HIS A 334 -8.00 -34.31 9.12
CA HIS A 334 -7.67 -33.03 8.48
C HIS A 334 -7.17 -33.33 7.07
N GLN A 335 -8.00 -33.05 6.07
CA GLN A 335 -7.55 -32.91 4.70
C GLN A 335 -6.77 -31.60 4.60
N SER A 336 -5.45 -31.68 4.43
CA SER A 336 -4.63 -30.56 3.97
C SER A 336 -4.88 -30.37 2.47
N SER A 337 -5.75 -29.42 2.12
CA SER A 337 -5.88 -28.96 0.74
C SER A 337 -4.65 -28.13 0.39
N THR A 338 -3.74 -28.74 -0.35
CA THR A 338 -2.64 -28.06 -1.03
C THR A 338 -3.22 -27.19 -2.15
N PHE A 339 -2.92 -25.89 -2.12
CA PHE A 339 -3.33 -24.94 -3.16
C PHE A 339 -2.62 -25.25 -4.48
N PRO A 340 -3.29 -25.15 -5.64
CA PRO A 340 -2.63 -25.29 -6.92
C PRO A 340 -1.71 -24.07 -7.18
N HIS A 341 -0.42 -24.33 -7.40
CA HIS A 341 0.54 -23.36 -7.91
C HIS A 341 0.09 -22.81 -9.26
N PHE A 342 -0.13 -21.50 -9.35
CA PHE A 342 -0.37 -20.79 -10.61
C PHE A 342 0.98 -20.45 -11.28
N ALA A 343 1.55 -21.42 -12.02
CA ALA A 343 2.65 -21.14 -12.93
C ALA A 343 2.09 -20.86 -14.33
N HIS A 344 2.09 -19.61 -14.76
CA HIS A 344 1.76 -19.24 -16.14
C HIS A 344 2.86 -19.73 -17.10
N LYS A 345 2.54 -20.71 -17.96
CA LYS A 345 3.21 -20.91 -19.25
C LYS A 345 2.34 -20.30 -20.33
N ALA A 346 2.55 -19.02 -20.63
CA ALA A 346 2.02 -18.41 -21.83
C ALA A 346 2.93 -18.74 -23.02
N HIS A 347 2.41 -19.48 -23.99
CA HIS A 347 2.97 -19.52 -25.35
C HIS A 347 2.49 -18.26 -26.07
N SER A 348 3.40 -17.35 -26.41
CA SER A 348 3.13 -16.29 -27.39
C SER A 348 4.17 -16.33 -28.51
N SER A 349 3.67 -16.27 -29.74
CA SER A 349 4.44 -16.16 -30.97
C SER A 349 5.23 -14.85 -30.98
N GLN A 350 6.55 -14.95 -31.08
CA GLN A 350 7.46 -13.82 -31.25
C GLN A 350 7.20 -13.09 -32.58
N GLN A 351 6.93 -11.79 -32.52
CA GLN A 351 7.39 -10.85 -33.54
C GLN A 351 8.52 -10.02 -32.90
N GLN A 352 9.73 -10.23 -33.40
CA GLN A 352 10.93 -9.49 -33.00
C GLN A 352 10.87 -8.06 -33.54
N TYR A 353 10.92 -7.07 -32.65
CA TYR A 353 11.49 -5.76 -32.97
C TYR A 353 12.75 -5.59 -32.15
N SER A 354 13.88 -5.39 -32.84
CA SER A 354 15.17 -5.14 -32.24
C SER A 354 15.43 -3.64 -32.21
N HIS A 355 15.72 -3.09 -31.04
CA HIS A 355 16.46 -1.83 -30.92
C HIS A 355 17.53 -2.00 -29.85
N GLN A 356 18.78 -1.90 -30.29
CA GLN A 356 19.98 -1.84 -29.46
C GLN A 356 19.98 -0.51 -28.69
N ALA A 357 20.05 -0.57 -27.37
CA ALA A 357 20.44 0.56 -26.54
C ALA A 357 21.90 0.37 -26.13
N ALA A 358 22.77 1.24 -26.62
CA ALA A 358 24.15 1.36 -26.18
C ALA A 358 24.22 2.06 -24.83
N ALA A 359 25.03 1.52 -23.92
CA ALA A 359 25.27 2.06 -22.58
C ALA A 359 26.40 3.11 -22.57
N ALA A 360 26.26 4.15 -21.74
CA ALA A 360 27.34 4.97 -21.16
C ALA A 360 26.79 5.84 -19.99
N PRO A 361 27.60 6.35 -19.04
CA PRO A 361 27.49 5.98 -17.62
C PRO A 361 27.34 7.13 -16.59
N GLY A 362 26.77 6.78 -15.41
CA GLY A 362 27.14 7.29 -14.07
C GLY A 362 26.61 8.67 -13.65
N TRP A 363 26.66 8.91 -12.33
CA TRP A 363 26.40 10.17 -11.58
C TRP A 363 24.98 10.39 -11.04
N VAL A 364 24.72 9.86 -9.84
CA VAL A 364 23.95 10.60 -8.81
C VAL A 364 24.63 10.44 -7.46
N ALA A 365 25.31 11.50 -7.04
CA ALA A 365 25.57 11.81 -5.64
C ALA A 365 25.21 13.29 -5.43
N ASN A 366 24.55 13.56 -4.30
CA ASN A 366 24.31 14.86 -3.65
C ASN A 366 23.19 15.79 -4.17
N ALA A 367 21.99 15.57 -3.64
CA ALA A 367 20.83 16.49 -3.70
C ALA A 367 20.77 17.49 -2.51
N ALA A 368 21.90 18.11 -2.14
CA ALA A 368 21.93 19.04 -0.98
C ALA A 368 22.43 20.47 -1.29
N ASN A 369 22.78 20.82 -2.54
CA ASN A 369 23.37 22.13 -2.87
C ASN A 369 22.57 23.04 -3.83
N MET A 370 21.32 22.70 -4.20
CA MET A 370 20.53 23.49 -5.18
C MET A 370 19.70 24.64 -4.56
N MET A 371 20.32 25.56 -3.82
CA MET A 371 19.68 26.85 -3.48
C MET A 371 20.58 28.07 -3.73
N GLY A 372 21.48 27.98 -4.72
CA GLY A 372 22.49 29.04 -4.98
C GLY A 372 22.68 29.55 -6.42
N SER A 373 22.05 29.01 -7.48
CA SER A 373 22.46 29.35 -8.87
C SER A 373 21.35 29.65 -9.89
N VAL A 374 20.17 30.09 -9.47
CA VAL A 374 19.02 30.26 -10.39
C VAL A 374 19.25 31.30 -11.51
N GLU A 375 20.18 32.25 -11.36
CA GLU A 375 20.49 33.23 -12.42
C GLU A 375 21.54 32.76 -13.44
N GLY A 376 22.45 31.85 -13.08
CA GLY A 376 23.46 31.30 -14.00
C GLY A 376 22.84 30.32 -15.00
N ASP A 377 21.90 29.50 -14.52
CA ASP A 377 21.33 28.41 -15.30
C ASP A 377 20.37 28.89 -16.42
N LEU A 378 19.78 30.09 -16.27
CA LEU A 378 18.91 30.67 -17.30
C LEU A 378 19.67 31.19 -18.53
N ALA A 379 20.90 31.67 -18.35
CA ALA A 379 21.76 32.10 -19.45
C ALA A 379 22.23 30.90 -20.29
N ASP A 380 22.59 29.80 -19.63
CA ASP A 380 23.01 28.56 -20.29
C ASP A 380 21.86 27.87 -21.03
N VAL A 381 20.65 27.86 -20.46
CA VAL A 381 19.45 27.36 -21.17
C VAL A 381 19.15 28.20 -22.41
N ARG A 382 19.22 29.54 -22.30
CA ARG A 382 18.97 30.43 -23.44
C ARG A 382 20.00 30.23 -24.56
N ASN A 383 21.27 30.07 -24.23
CA ASN A 383 22.34 29.86 -25.20
C ASN A 383 22.25 28.47 -25.87
N THR A 384 21.88 27.44 -25.12
CA THR A 384 21.68 26.08 -25.64
C THR A 384 20.48 26.02 -26.60
N VAL A 385 19.39 26.71 -26.26
CA VAL A 385 18.20 26.82 -27.11
C VAL A 385 18.49 27.59 -28.40
N ALA A 386 19.23 28.70 -28.32
CA ALA A 386 19.63 29.48 -29.49
C ALA A 386 20.56 28.69 -30.43
N GLY A 387 21.50 27.92 -29.87
CA GLY A 387 22.38 27.03 -30.63
C GLY A 387 21.63 25.92 -31.36
N GLY A 388 20.71 25.24 -30.68
CA GLY A 388 19.91 24.16 -31.27
C GLY A 388 18.95 24.63 -32.36
N TYR A 389 18.39 25.84 -32.24
CA TYR A 389 17.54 26.43 -33.28
C TYR A 389 18.36 26.81 -34.52
N GLY A 390 19.54 27.42 -34.34
CA GLY A 390 20.43 27.76 -35.47
C GLY A 390 20.87 26.53 -36.25
N GLU A 391 21.17 25.42 -35.57
CA GLU A 391 21.56 24.16 -36.20
C GLU A 391 20.39 23.48 -36.94
N ALA A 392 19.16 23.58 -36.41
CA ALA A 392 17.95 23.09 -37.06
C ALA A 392 17.60 23.90 -38.33
N VAL A 393 17.72 25.22 -38.28
CA VAL A 393 17.49 26.09 -39.44
C VAL A 393 18.54 25.85 -40.54
N HIS A 394 19.81 25.70 -40.16
CA HIS A 394 20.89 25.38 -41.11
C HIS A 394 20.70 24.01 -41.78
N LYS A 395 20.12 23.04 -41.07
CA LYS A 395 19.96 21.66 -41.57
C LYS A 395 18.69 21.44 -42.38
N TYR A 396 17.61 22.15 -42.08
CA TYR A 396 16.28 21.89 -42.66
C TYR A 396 15.68 23.06 -43.45
N GLY A 397 16.32 24.23 -43.45
CA GLY A 397 15.83 25.44 -44.13
C GLY A 397 14.73 26.16 -43.34
N GLU A 398 14.68 27.50 -43.50
CA GLU A 398 13.80 28.40 -42.73
C GLU A 398 12.30 28.07 -42.89
N ASP A 399 11.89 27.52 -44.05
CA ASP A 399 10.49 27.23 -44.37
C ASP A 399 10.05 25.80 -44.02
N SER A 400 10.87 25.01 -43.31
CA SER A 400 10.50 23.63 -42.98
C SER A 400 9.50 23.56 -41.81
N VAL A 401 8.44 22.77 -42.01
CA VAL A 401 7.44 22.46 -40.98
C VAL A 401 8.10 21.89 -39.71
N LEU A 402 9.23 21.17 -39.84
CA LEU A 402 10.00 20.66 -38.71
C LEU A 402 10.69 21.76 -37.89
N ALA A 403 11.22 22.82 -38.52
CA ALA A 403 11.78 23.96 -37.79
C ALA A 403 10.69 24.72 -37.02
N GLY A 404 9.48 24.83 -37.59
CA GLY A 404 8.31 25.40 -36.91
C GLY A 404 7.83 24.57 -35.72
N VAL A 405 7.81 23.24 -35.84
CA VAL A 405 7.46 22.32 -34.74
C VAL A 405 8.51 22.37 -33.62
N PHE A 406 9.80 22.42 -33.97
CA PHE A 406 10.88 22.53 -32.99
C PHE A 406 10.80 23.86 -32.22
N ALA A 407 10.56 24.98 -32.92
CA ALA A 407 10.33 26.28 -32.29
C ALA A 407 9.09 26.29 -31.37
N GLY A 408 8.01 25.61 -31.78
CA GLY A 408 6.78 25.50 -30.99
C GLY A 408 6.96 24.69 -29.70
N ILE A 409 7.65 23.55 -29.75
CA ILE A 409 7.92 22.71 -28.58
C ILE A 409 8.86 23.43 -27.61
N VAL A 410 9.94 24.02 -28.12
CA VAL A 410 10.93 24.70 -27.29
C VAL A 410 10.35 25.99 -26.68
N GLY A 411 9.57 26.75 -27.45
CA GLY A 411 8.84 27.91 -26.95
C GLY A 411 7.81 27.55 -25.88
N GLY A 412 7.11 26.42 -26.04
CA GLY A 412 6.15 25.91 -25.05
C GLY A 412 6.82 25.48 -23.73
N VAL A 413 7.96 24.80 -23.80
CA VAL A 413 8.74 24.40 -22.61
C VAL A 413 9.31 25.63 -21.89
N PHE A 414 9.79 26.63 -22.62
CA PHE A 414 10.30 27.87 -22.03
C PHE A 414 9.19 28.67 -21.34
N LEU A 415 8.01 28.79 -21.95
CA LEU A 415 6.85 29.44 -21.33
C LEU A 415 6.38 28.71 -20.07
N PHE A 416 6.39 27.37 -20.08
CA PHE A 416 6.05 26.56 -18.90
C PHE A 416 7.04 26.80 -17.76
N PHE A 417 8.35 26.82 -18.04
CA PHE A 417 9.37 27.12 -17.04
C PHE A 417 9.26 28.55 -16.49
N CYS A 418 9.02 29.55 -17.34
CA CYS A 418 8.80 30.92 -16.88
C CYS A 418 7.55 31.03 -15.98
N LEU A 419 6.45 30.35 -16.33
CA LEU A 419 5.24 30.31 -15.52
C LEU A 419 5.47 29.63 -14.16
N VAL A 420 6.22 28.53 -14.13
CA VAL A 420 6.58 27.83 -12.89
C VAL A 420 7.46 28.70 -12.00
N VAL A 421 8.45 29.41 -12.57
CA VAL A 421 9.34 30.31 -11.81
C VAL A 421 8.59 31.55 -11.29
N VAL A 422 7.66 32.12 -12.07
CA VAL A 422 6.82 33.25 -11.63
C VAL A 422 5.83 32.82 -10.53
N CYS A 423 5.25 31.62 -10.64
CA CYS A 423 4.36 31.08 -9.59
C CYS A 423 5.11 30.72 -8.29
N LEU A 424 6.34 30.20 -8.39
CA LEU A 424 7.15 29.82 -7.22
C LEU A 424 7.83 31.02 -6.53
N SER A 425 7.97 32.16 -7.22
CA SER A 425 8.57 33.39 -6.67
C SER A 425 7.57 34.34 -5.98
N GLY A 426 6.29 33.95 -5.87
CA GLY A 426 5.30 34.63 -5.02
C GLY A 426 4.94 36.07 -5.41
N ARG A 427 5.29 36.51 -6.62
CA ARG A 427 5.01 37.87 -7.10
C ARG A 427 3.90 37.82 -8.16
N VAL A 428 2.66 38.04 -7.70
CA VAL A 428 1.41 38.49 -8.38
C VAL A 428 0.21 37.57 -8.06
N PRO A 429 -0.93 38.10 -7.55
CA PRO A 429 -2.16 37.33 -7.34
C PRO A 429 -2.95 37.14 -8.65
N LEU A 430 -3.48 35.93 -8.87
CA LEU A 430 -4.38 35.60 -9.99
C LEU A 430 -5.77 36.23 -9.78
N PRO A 431 -6.40 36.83 -10.81
CA PRO A 431 -7.71 37.45 -10.68
C PRO A 431 -8.84 36.41 -10.71
N PHE A 432 -9.79 36.62 -9.81
CA PHE A 432 -11.12 36.01 -9.74
C PHE A 432 -11.87 36.18 -11.07
N VAL A 433 -12.39 35.11 -11.65
CA VAL A 433 -13.38 35.18 -12.75
C VAL A 433 -14.68 34.52 -12.28
N SER A 434 -15.68 35.35 -12.01
CA SER A 434 -17.07 34.92 -11.85
C SER A 434 -17.66 34.57 -13.21
N ARG A 435 -18.33 33.41 -13.33
CA ARG A 435 -19.23 33.14 -14.46
C ARG A 435 -20.67 33.26 -14.00
N ASN A 436 -21.36 34.24 -14.59
CA ASN A 436 -22.81 34.32 -14.68
C ASN A 436 -23.23 33.87 -16.08
N ARG A 437 -24.39 33.21 -16.13
CA ARG A 437 -25.12 32.57 -17.25
C ARG A 437 -24.73 31.16 -17.63
#